data_AF-I4VLN3-F1
#
_entry.id   AF-I4VLN3-F1
#
_cell.length_a   1.000
_cell.length_b   1.000
_cell.length_c   1.000
_cell.angle_alpha   90.00
_cell.angle_beta   90.00
_cell.angle_gamma   90.00
#
_symmetry.space_group_name_H-M   'P 1'
#
loop_
_entity.id
_entity.type
_entity.pdbx_description
1 polymer ?
#
loop_
_entity_poly.entity_id
_entity_poly.type
_entity_poly.pdbx_seq_one_letter_code
_entity_poly.pdbx_strand_id
1 'polypeptide(L)'
;MAPEQAKPSDIDVTAELAPGPLLRIGRGPLSVDIAPVAGGRVAQVMFDGVAWLADYSPQNQTAIAWGSFPMLPWAGRVRHGKFDFHGPRQLPVNLGDHAIHGVALLLPWQVDEHSATHVELSLPLPRDHRWPFGGRAHQRIEARERALHMTLSVTAGEQAMPATLGWHPWFLKPDRLDFQPSRYYPRDADGMATLPLAEPPPGPWDDCFINEQPVVLARGPQQLRLTSSCDHWVVYDQPAHATCVEPQSGPPDAFNLGSAQQLEPGATLSAWYRLAWD
;
A
#
# COMPACT_ATOMS: atom_id res chain seq x y z
N MET A 1 -33.26 0.58 -24.99
CA MET A 1 -32.76 0.61 -23.60
C MET A 1 -31.58 1.55 -23.58
N ALA A 2 -31.67 2.66 -22.86
CA ALA A 2 -30.52 3.53 -22.66
C ALA A 2 -29.48 2.78 -21.82
N PRO A 3 -28.17 2.97 -22.05
CA PRO A 3 -27.16 2.40 -21.17
C PRO A 3 -27.36 2.98 -19.77
N GLU A 4 -27.46 2.09 -18.80
CA GLU A 4 -27.50 2.44 -17.38
C GLU A 4 -26.18 3.17 -17.06
N GLN A 5 -26.27 4.47 -16.79
CA GLN A 5 -25.12 5.24 -16.34
C GLN A 5 -24.61 4.61 -15.04
N ALA A 6 -23.34 4.18 -15.04
CA ALA A 6 -22.68 3.69 -13.84
C ALA A 6 -22.82 4.74 -12.74
N LYS A 7 -23.37 4.32 -11.59
CA LYS A 7 -23.34 5.15 -10.39
C LYS A 7 -21.86 5.47 -10.08
N PRO A 8 -21.51 6.70 -9.67
CA PRO A 8 -20.16 7.00 -9.19
C PRO A 8 -19.76 5.96 -8.15
N SER A 9 -18.56 5.38 -8.26
CA SER A 9 -18.07 4.46 -7.25
C SER A 9 -17.89 5.23 -5.95
N ASP A 10 -18.44 4.73 -4.83
CA ASP A 10 -18.15 5.24 -3.47
C ASP A 10 -16.66 5.05 -3.07
N ILE A 11 -15.84 4.55 -3.99
CA ILE A 11 -14.39 4.43 -3.94
C ILE A 11 -13.85 5.23 -5.12
N ASP A 12 -13.50 6.49 -4.89
CA ASP A 12 -12.74 7.30 -5.84
C ASP A 12 -11.39 7.62 -5.19
N VAL A 13 -10.33 7.01 -5.72
CA VAL A 13 -8.99 7.21 -5.18
C VAL A 13 -8.34 8.49 -5.70
N THR A 14 -8.94 9.12 -6.71
CA THR A 14 -8.53 10.41 -7.27
C THR A 14 -9.18 11.59 -6.55
N ALA A 15 -10.18 11.32 -5.69
CA ALA A 15 -10.77 12.33 -4.83
C ALA A 15 -9.78 12.85 -3.80
N GLU A 16 -9.96 14.11 -3.40
CA GLU A 16 -9.23 14.74 -2.32
C GLU A 16 -9.47 13.99 -1.00
N LEU A 17 -8.39 13.69 -0.28
CA LEU A 17 -8.45 13.09 1.04
C LEU A 17 -7.50 13.81 1.98
N ALA A 18 -8.02 14.79 2.70
CA ALA A 18 -7.28 15.55 3.70
C ALA A 18 -6.87 14.65 4.89
N PRO A 19 -5.72 14.94 5.55
CA PRO A 19 -5.20 14.11 6.63
C PRO A 19 -6.09 14.03 7.87
N GLY A 20 -6.93 15.04 8.11
CA GLY A 20 -7.66 15.19 9.36
C GLY A 20 -6.72 15.35 10.58
N PRO A 21 -7.19 15.06 11.80
CA PRO A 21 -6.35 15.10 13.00
C PRO A 21 -5.22 14.08 12.95
N LEU A 22 -3.98 14.54 13.12
CA LEU A 22 -2.79 13.69 13.13
C LEU A 22 -2.48 13.19 14.53
N LEU A 23 -2.05 11.92 14.62
CA LEU A 23 -1.33 11.38 15.77
C LEU A 23 0.16 11.44 15.51
N ARG A 24 0.95 11.63 16.57
CA ARG A 24 2.40 11.62 16.49
C ARG A 24 2.99 10.56 17.41
N ILE A 25 3.99 9.85 16.89
CA ILE A 25 4.88 8.98 17.65
C ILE A 25 6.33 9.34 17.33
N GLY A 26 7.27 8.98 18.19
CA GLY A 26 8.68 9.22 17.91
C GLY A 26 9.61 8.64 18.97
N ARG A 27 10.88 8.52 18.60
CA ARG A 27 11.96 8.15 19.53
C ARG A 27 13.28 8.68 18.98
N GLY A 28 13.99 9.48 19.79
CA GLY A 28 15.24 10.11 19.37
C GLY A 28 15.04 11.00 18.14
N PRO A 29 15.83 10.83 17.05
CA PRO A 29 15.72 11.65 15.84
C PRO A 29 14.49 11.32 14.96
N LEU A 30 13.78 10.22 15.22
CA LEU A 30 12.62 9.80 14.44
C LEU A 30 11.32 10.39 15.00
N SER A 31 10.55 11.04 14.13
CA SER A 31 9.16 11.47 14.38
C SER A 31 8.28 11.03 13.22
N VAL A 32 7.10 10.50 13.52
CA VAL A 32 6.18 9.95 12.53
C VAL A 32 4.77 10.48 12.78
N ASP A 33 4.15 10.94 11.71
CA ASP A 33 2.78 11.42 11.69
C ASP A 33 1.88 10.36 11.12
N ILE A 34 0.76 10.11 11.79
CA ILE A 34 -0.24 9.13 11.37
C ILE A 34 -1.56 9.88 11.19
N ALA A 35 -2.26 9.57 10.10
CA ALA A 35 -3.57 10.12 9.78
C ALA A 35 -4.63 9.01 9.88
N PRO A 36 -5.20 8.73 11.08
CA PRO A 36 -6.13 7.62 11.27
C PRO A 36 -7.36 7.70 10.37
N VAL A 37 -7.92 8.90 10.23
CA VAL A 37 -9.16 9.13 9.45
C VAL A 37 -8.94 9.10 7.93
N ALA A 38 -7.69 9.25 7.48
CA ALA A 38 -7.32 9.22 6.07
C ALA A 38 -6.66 7.87 5.72
N GLY A 39 -7.38 6.77 5.90
CA GLY A 39 -6.88 5.44 5.53
C GLY A 39 -5.85 4.84 6.49
N GLY A 40 -5.73 5.35 7.72
CA GLY A 40 -4.76 4.85 8.69
C GLY A 40 -3.31 4.96 8.22
N ARG A 41 -3.02 5.92 7.33
CA ARG A 41 -1.72 6.04 6.68
C ARG A 41 -0.69 6.71 7.58
N VAL A 42 0.58 6.42 7.30
CA VAL A 42 1.67 7.30 7.75
C VAL A 42 1.63 8.55 6.87
N ALA A 43 1.35 9.70 7.46
CA ALA A 43 1.28 10.98 6.77
C ALA A 43 2.68 11.50 6.41
N GLN A 44 3.62 11.42 7.35
CA GLN A 44 4.99 11.89 7.18
C GLN A 44 5.94 11.10 8.08
N VAL A 45 7.19 10.96 7.64
CA VAL A 45 8.30 10.41 8.40
C VAL A 45 9.43 11.44 8.40
N MET A 46 9.77 11.92 9.59
CA MET A 46 10.87 12.86 9.81
C MET A 46 12.02 12.12 10.49
N PHE A 47 13.22 12.21 9.93
CA PHE A 47 14.43 11.70 10.57
C PHE A 47 15.49 12.80 10.64
N ASP A 48 15.87 13.19 11.85
CA ASP A 48 16.84 14.27 12.11
C ASP A 48 16.48 15.56 11.37
N GLY A 49 15.20 15.95 11.43
CA GLY A 49 14.66 17.13 10.77
C GLY A 49 14.45 17.02 9.25
N VAL A 50 14.77 15.88 8.63
CA VAL A 50 14.57 15.65 7.19
C VAL A 50 13.28 14.88 6.94
N ALA A 51 12.40 15.43 6.11
CA ALA A 51 11.20 14.77 5.62
C ALA A 51 11.53 13.68 4.59
N TRP A 52 10.79 12.57 4.63
CA TRP A 52 11.00 11.43 3.75
C TRP A 52 9.82 11.10 2.85
N LEU A 53 8.60 11.51 3.18
CA LEU A 53 7.40 11.24 2.39
C LEU A 53 6.87 12.50 1.70
N ALA A 54 6.18 12.33 0.57
CA ALA A 54 5.40 13.39 -0.05
C ALA A 54 4.22 13.75 0.86
N ASP A 55 4.15 15.02 1.25
CA ASP A 55 3.09 15.55 2.11
C ASP A 55 1.76 15.73 1.36
N TYR A 56 0.68 15.79 2.13
CA TYR A 56 -0.58 16.36 1.65
C TYR A 56 -0.37 17.83 1.28
N SER A 57 -0.62 18.16 0.02
CA SER A 57 -0.47 19.50 -0.51
C SER A 57 -1.47 19.71 -1.66
N PRO A 58 -1.72 20.95 -2.11
CA PRO A 58 -2.57 21.19 -3.28
C PRO A 58 -2.13 20.42 -4.54
N GLN A 59 -0.86 20.00 -4.62
CA GLN A 59 -0.32 19.20 -5.73
C GLN A 59 -0.53 17.69 -5.55
N ASN A 60 -0.69 17.22 -4.30
CA ASN A 60 -0.72 15.80 -3.92
C ASN A 60 -1.96 15.44 -3.08
N GLN A 61 -3.06 16.15 -3.26
CA GLN A 61 -4.21 16.07 -2.35
C GLN A 61 -5.10 14.83 -2.55
N THR A 62 -4.90 14.06 -3.62
CA THR A 62 -5.71 12.88 -3.91
C THR A 62 -5.36 11.72 -2.98
N ALA A 63 -6.31 10.82 -2.72
CA ALA A 63 -6.14 9.75 -1.76
C ALA A 63 -4.95 8.82 -2.03
N ILE A 64 -4.46 8.72 -3.28
CA ILE A 64 -3.32 7.88 -3.67
C ILE A 64 -2.01 8.62 -3.86
N ALA A 65 -1.90 9.93 -3.57
CA ALA A 65 -0.75 10.74 -3.98
C ALA A 65 0.19 11.20 -2.84
N TRP A 66 -0.04 10.77 -1.59
CA TRP A 66 0.74 11.26 -0.45
C TRP A 66 0.84 10.27 0.71
N GLY A 67 1.88 10.44 1.52
CA GLY A 67 2.18 9.60 2.68
C GLY A 67 2.51 8.16 2.32
N SER A 68 2.18 7.23 3.21
CA SER A 68 2.30 5.79 3.04
C SER A 68 1.04 5.11 3.57
N PHE A 69 0.11 4.80 2.66
CA PHE A 69 -1.14 4.14 3.01
C PHE A 69 -1.03 2.59 2.94
N PRO A 70 -1.75 1.86 3.80
CA PRO A 70 -1.89 0.42 3.66
C PRO A 70 -2.79 0.09 2.46
N MET A 71 -2.39 -0.93 1.70
CA MET A 71 -3.18 -1.50 0.62
C MET A 71 -3.74 -2.85 1.07
N LEU A 72 -5.04 -2.93 1.32
CA LEU A 72 -5.76 -4.18 1.63
C LEU A 72 -7.27 -3.99 1.41
N PRO A 73 -8.03 -5.06 1.12
CA PRO A 73 -7.65 -6.48 1.07
C PRO A 73 -7.00 -6.93 -0.26
N TRP A 74 -6.67 -5.99 -1.15
CA TRP A 74 -5.78 -6.24 -2.29
C TRP A 74 -4.75 -5.12 -2.44
N ALA A 75 -3.62 -5.44 -3.04
CA ALA A 75 -2.53 -4.51 -3.33
C ALA A 75 -2.38 -4.37 -4.85
N GLY A 76 -2.01 -3.18 -5.32
CA GLY A 76 -2.00 -2.87 -6.74
C GLY A 76 -3.38 -2.98 -7.41
N ARG A 77 -3.38 -3.29 -8.70
CA ARG A 77 -4.59 -3.36 -9.55
C ARG A 77 -5.27 -4.72 -9.47
N VAL A 78 -6.58 -4.77 -9.75
CA VAL A 78 -7.32 -5.96 -10.16
C VAL A 78 -7.95 -5.65 -11.52
N ARG A 79 -7.65 -6.47 -12.52
CA ARG A 79 -8.06 -6.23 -13.91
C ARG A 79 -9.57 -6.06 -14.00
N HIS A 80 -10.01 -4.87 -14.41
CA HIS A 80 -11.42 -4.49 -14.53
C HIS A 80 -12.25 -4.69 -13.25
N GLY A 81 -11.60 -4.82 -12.10
CA GLY A 81 -12.22 -5.22 -10.85
C GLY A 81 -12.84 -6.63 -10.88
N LYS A 82 -12.52 -7.45 -11.88
CA LYS A 82 -13.14 -8.78 -12.06
C LYS A 82 -12.18 -9.87 -11.64
N PHE A 83 -12.71 -10.85 -10.94
CA PHE A 83 -11.99 -12.06 -10.54
C PHE A 83 -12.99 -13.16 -10.18
N ASP A 84 -12.53 -14.40 -10.11
CA ASP A 84 -13.32 -15.53 -9.65
C ASP A 84 -12.89 -15.95 -8.25
N PHE A 85 -13.85 -15.97 -7.31
CA PHE A 85 -13.65 -16.54 -5.98
C PHE A 85 -14.96 -17.09 -5.45
N HIS A 86 -15.08 -18.43 -5.46
CA HIS A 86 -16.34 -19.14 -5.22
C HIS A 86 -17.46 -18.61 -6.14
N GLY A 87 -17.13 -18.37 -7.41
CA GLY A 87 -17.96 -17.73 -8.42
C GLY A 87 -17.50 -16.32 -8.82
N PRO A 88 -18.08 -15.73 -9.88
CA PRO A 88 -17.66 -14.43 -10.41
C PRO A 88 -17.88 -13.29 -9.41
N ARG A 89 -16.89 -12.38 -9.34
CA ARG A 89 -16.90 -11.20 -8.47
C ARG A 89 -16.59 -9.93 -9.26
N GLN A 90 -17.07 -8.80 -8.75
CA GLN A 90 -16.84 -7.47 -9.30
C GLN A 90 -16.55 -6.48 -8.16
N LEU A 91 -15.38 -5.86 -8.19
CA LEU A 91 -14.99 -4.72 -7.37
C LEU A 91 -15.31 -3.41 -8.11
N PRO A 92 -15.50 -2.29 -7.40
CA PRO A 92 -15.59 -0.99 -8.03
C PRO A 92 -14.31 -0.65 -8.81
N VAL A 93 -14.47 -0.28 -10.08
CA VAL A 93 -13.38 0.32 -10.87
C VAL A 93 -13.20 1.76 -10.39
N ASN A 94 -12.03 2.05 -9.85
CA ASN A 94 -11.74 3.31 -9.16
C ASN A 94 -10.49 4.03 -9.70
N LEU A 95 -9.74 3.43 -10.64
CA LEU A 95 -8.63 4.08 -11.33
C LEU A 95 -8.48 3.55 -12.76
N GLY A 96 -8.72 4.43 -13.75
CA GLY A 96 -8.76 4.02 -15.16
C GLY A 96 -9.83 2.93 -15.36
N ASP A 97 -9.44 1.84 -16.02
CA ASP A 97 -10.34 0.71 -16.28
C ASP A 97 -10.24 -0.40 -15.22
N HIS A 98 -9.61 -0.15 -14.06
CA HIS A 98 -9.28 -1.18 -13.06
C HIS A 98 -9.67 -0.78 -11.62
N ALA A 99 -9.82 -1.80 -10.76
CA ALA A 99 -9.88 -1.58 -9.32
C ALA A 99 -8.44 -1.50 -8.78
N ILE A 100 -8.18 -0.69 -7.74
CA ILE A 100 -6.83 -0.48 -7.23
C ILE A 100 -6.79 -0.29 -5.70
N HIS A 101 -5.74 -0.82 -5.07
CA HIS A 101 -5.25 -0.53 -3.70
C HIS A 101 -6.15 -0.86 -2.51
N GLY A 102 -7.20 -1.64 -2.70
CA GLY A 102 -8.06 -2.03 -1.59
C GLY A 102 -9.07 -0.96 -1.21
N VAL A 103 -9.81 -1.22 -0.13
CA VAL A 103 -10.74 -0.25 0.46
C VAL A 103 -10.09 0.53 1.60
N ALA A 104 -9.05 -0.03 2.22
CA ALA A 104 -8.50 0.48 3.47
C ALA A 104 -7.85 1.86 3.35
N LEU A 105 -7.33 2.23 2.17
CA LEU A 105 -6.72 3.54 1.95
C LEU A 105 -7.68 4.73 2.06
N LEU A 106 -8.99 4.48 1.93
CA LEU A 106 -10.04 5.51 1.95
C LEU A 106 -10.83 5.55 3.26
N LEU A 107 -10.81 4.46 4.03
CA LEU A 107 -11.67 4.32 5.20
C LEU A 107 -10.98 4.85 6.47
N PRO A 108 -11.72 5.48 7.40
CA PRO A 108 -11.16 5.89 8.67
C PRO A 108 -10.86 4.67 9.54
N TRP A 109 -9.64 4.59 10.05
CA TRP A 109 -9.23 3.55 10.98
C TRP A 109 -9.53 3.97 12.42
N GLN A 110 -9.95 3.01 13.23
CA GLN A 110 -10.10 3.17 14.66
C GLN A 110 -8.72 3.14 15.32
N VAL A 111 -8.48 4.06 16.26
CA VAL A 111 -7.30 4.05 17.12
C VAL A 111 -7.60 3.19 18.34
N ASP A 112 -6.89 2.07 18.45
CA ASP A 112 -7.06 1.11 19.55
C ASP A 112 -6.07 1.40 20.69
N GLU A 113 -4.85 1.80 20.35
CA GLU A 113 -3.82 2.23 21.30
C GLU A 113 -2.95 3.35 20.71
N HIS A 114 -2.55 4.32 21.53
CA HIS A 114 -1.58 5.35 21.15
C HIS A 114 -0.66 5.66 22.33
N SER A 115 0.65 5.60 22.09
CA SER A 115 1.71 5.96 23.03
C SER A 115 2.68 6.95 22.39
N ALA A 116 3.71 7.36 23.15
CA ALA A 116 4.78 8.18 22.60
C ALA A 116 5.56 7.48 21.46
N THR A 117 5.59 6.14 21.42
CA THR A 117 6.43 5.38 20.49
C THR A 117 5.67 4.46 19.54
N HIS A 118 4.36 4.26 19.72
CA HIS A 118 3.59 3.38 18.83
C HIS A 118 2.12 3.76 18.76
N VAL A 119 1.46 3.26 17.71
CA VAL A 119 0.01 3.31 17.54
C VAL A 119 -0.47 1.94 17.03
N GLU A 120 -1.61 1.49 17.54
CA GLU A 120 -2.36 0.35 17.03
C GLU A 120 -3.69 0.84 16.45
N LEU A 121 -4.01 0.36 15.24
CA LEU A 121 -5.17 0.76 14.48
C LEU A 121 -5.92 -0.48 14.00
N SER A 122 -7.24 -0.43 14.01
CA SER A 122 -8.07 -1.45 13.36
C SER A 122 -9.14 -0.86 12.45
N LEU A 123 -9.55 -1.67 11.48
CA LEU A 123 -10.58 -1.32 10.50
C LEU A 123 -11.48 -2.54 10.26
N PRO A 124 -12.77 -2.49 10.61
CA PRO A 124 -13.72 -3.47 10.10
C PRO A 124 -13.87 -3.29 8.58
N LEU A 125 -13.68 -4.37 7.83
CA LEU A 125 -13.87 -4.33 6.37
C LEU A 125 -15.37 -4.37 6.05
N PRO A 126 -15.81 -3.68 4.98
CA PRO A 126 -17.21 -3.67 4.60
C PRO A 126 -17.68 -5.08 4.17
N ARG A 127 -19.00 -5.28 4.21
CA ARG A 127 -19.71 -6.46 3.68
C ARG A 127 -20.73 -5.96 2.65
N ASP A 128 -20.23 -5.31 1.60
CA ASP A 128 -21.03 -4.70 0.54
C ASP A 128 -20.32 -4.79 -0.81
N HIS A 129 -20.79 -4.05 -1.81
CA HIS A 129 -20.25 -4.10 -3.17
C HIS A 129 -18.77 -3.65 -3.27
N ARG A 130 -18.24 -2.92 -2.28
CA ARG A 130 -16.83 -2.49 -2.21
C ARG A 130 -15.91 -3.65 -1.83
N TRP A 131 -16.38 -4.48 -0.91
CA TRP A 131 -15.76 -5.73 -0.50
C TRP A 131 -16.84 -6.64 0.11
N PRO A 132 -17.18 -7.79 -0.50
CA PRO A 132 -18.35 -8.55 -0.08
C PRO A 132 -18.08 -9.49 1.11
N PHE A 133 -16.81 -9.79 1.40
CA PHE A 133 -16.45 -10.84 2.36
C PHE A 133 -16.39 -10.36 3.82
N GLY A 134 -16.28 -9.06 4.06
CA GLY A 134 -16.01 -8.52 5.39
C GLY A 134 -14.60 -8.86 5.87
N GLY A 135 -14.47 -9.01 7.18
CA GLY A 135 -13.19 -9.24 7.85
C GLY A 135 -12.76 -8.02 8.67
N ARG A 136 -11.53 -8.05 9.16
CA ARG A 136 -10.93 -6.98 9.94
C ARG A 136 -9.48 -6.82 9.56
N ALA A 137 -9.05 -5.57 9.38
CA ALA A 137 -7.64 -5.22 9.25
C ALA A 137 -7.11 -4.68 10.58
N HIS A 138 -5.82 -4.92 10.81
CA HIS A 138 -5.08 -4.38 11.93
C HIS A 138 -3.71 -3.87 11.47
N GLN A 139 -3.27 -2.78 12.07
CA GLN A 139 -1.98 -2.17 11.77
C GLN A 139 -1.32 -1.72 13.08
N ARG A 140 -0.04 -2.06 13.25
CA ARG A 140 0.81 -1.53 14.32
C ARG A 140 1.95 -0.74 13.70
N ILE A 141 2.15 0.50 14.14
CA ILE A 141 3.23 1.38 13.68
C ILE A 141 4.06 1.77 14.89
N GLU A 142 5.36 1.55 14.83
CA GLU A 142 6.24 1.59 15.99
C GLU A 142 7.55 2.32 15.67
N ALA A 143 7.77 3.45 16.33
CA ALA A 143 8.97 4.26 16.24
C ALA A 143 10.04 3.76 17.22
N ARG A 144 11.18 3.36 16.65
CA ARG A 144 12.46 3.08 17.33
C ARG A 144 13.44 4.19 17.02
N GLU A 145 14.58 4.22 17.72
CA GLU A 145 15.52 5.35 17.64
C GLU A 145 15.95 5.71 16.21
N ARG A 146 16.19 4.69 15.40
CA ARG A 146 16.63 4.82 14.01
C ARG A 146 15.86 3.90 13.08
N ALA A 147 14.64 3.51 13.46
CA ALA A 147 13.82 2.66 12.62
C ALA A 147 12.33 2.85 12.87
N LEU A 148 11.54 2.79 11.81
CA LEU A 148 10.08 2.65 11.87
C LEU A 148 9.73 1.21 11.51
N HIS A 149 9.04 0.52 12.41
CA HIS A 149 8.53 -0.85 12.18
C HIS A 149 7.02 -0.77 11.98
N MET A 150 6.53 -1.39 10.93
CA MET A 150 5.11 -1.46 10.62
C MET A 150 4.72 -2.92 10.44
N THR A 151 3.61 -3.31 11.05
CA THR A 151 2.97 -4.62 10.83
C THR A 151 1.57 -4.36 10.33
N LEU A 152 1.17 -5.06 9.28
CA LEU A 152 -0.16 -4.99 8.69
C LEU A 152 -0.73 -6.41 8.63
N SER A 153 -2.00 -6.56 8.98
CA SER A 153 -2.69 -7.83 8.87
C SER A 153 -4.13 -7.67 8.46
N VAL A 154 -4.67 -8.73 7.85
CA VAL A 154 -6.09 -8.86 7.53
C VAL A 154 -6.56 -10.25 7.93
N THR A 155 -7.66 -10.28 8.69
CA THR A 155 -8.29 -11.50 9.20
C THR A 155 -9.64 -11.68 8.52
N ALA A 156 -9.86 -12.87 7.96
CA ALA A 156 -11.15 -13.25 7.40
C ALA A 156 -12.20 -13.35 8.50
N GLY A 157 -13.41 -12.86 8.22
CA GLY A 157 -14.54 -12.96 9.15
C GLY A 157 -15.19 -14.34 9.09
N GLU A 158 -16.51 -14.35 8.92
CA GLU A 158 -17.30 -15.58 8.77
C GLU A 158 -17.14 -16.24 7.39
N GLN A 159 -16.66 -15.49 6.39
CA GLN A 159 -16.48 -15.97 5.02
C GLN A 159 -15.00 -16.09 4.69
N ALA A 160 -14.65 -17.12 3.91
CA ALA A 160 -13.37 -17.18 3.26
C ALA A 160 -13.22 -16.01 2.28
N MET A 161 -11.99 -15.53 2.09
CA MET A 161 -11.70 -14.44 1.15
C MET A 161 -10.30 -14.55 0.55
N PRO A 162 -10.08 -14.06 -0.68
CA PRO A 162 -8.74 -13.85 -1.19
C PRO A 162 -8.15 -12.58 -0.56
N ALA A 163 -6.84 -12.55 -0.35
CA ALA A 163 -6.17 -11.39 0.21
C ALA A 163 -4.75 -11.22 -0.35
N THR A 164 -4.39 -9.97 -0.61
CA THR A 164 -3.01 -9.50 -0.62
C THR A 164 -2.93 -8.21 0.17
N LEU A 165 -1.76 -7.87 0.68
CA LEU A 165 -1.56 -6.63 1.42
C LEU A 165 -0.19 -6.01 1.19
N GLY A 166 -0.05 -4.72 1.47
CA GLY A 166 1.21 -4.01 1.33
C GLY A 166 1.12 -2.55 1.78
N TRP A 167 2.17 -1.78 1.49
CA TRP A 167 2.26 -0.35 1.79
C TRP A 167 2.65 0.42 0.53
N HIS A 168 2.13 1.63 0.41
CA HIS A 168 2.40 2.50 -0.73
C HIS A 168 3.11 3.81 -0.30
N PRO A 169 4.39 3.75 0.10
CA PRO A 169 5.11 4.94 0.54
C PRO A 169 5.52 5.82 -0.64
N TRP A 170 5.02 7.05 -0.68
CA TRP A 170 5.49 8.09 -1.59
C TRP A 170 6.75 8.73 -1.02
N PHE A 171 7.91 8.11 -1.19
CA PHE A 171 9.15 8.75 -0.75
C PHE A 171 9.43 9.99 -1.59
N LEU A 172 9.84 11.10 -0.96
CA LEU A 172 10.41 12.24 -1.70
C LEU A 172 11.58 11.73 -2.53
N LYS A 173 11.71 12.24 -3.77
CA LYS A 173 12.67 11.73 -4.74
C LYS A 173 14.05 11.57 -4.10
N PRO A 174 14.61 10.35 -4.04
CA PRO A 174 15.93 10.12 -3.50
C PRO A 174 16.99 10.58 -4.52
N ASP A 175 18.17 10.92 -4.02
CA ASP A 175 19.34 11.19 -4.87
C ASP A 175 19.86 9.89 -5.52
N ARG A 176 19.62 8.75 -4.85
CA ARG A 176 19.97 7.42 -5.32
C ARG A 176 19.00 6.36 -4.81
N LEU A 177 18.61 5.44 -5.68
CA LEU A 177 17.88 4.22 -5.38
C LEU A 177 18.78 3.03 -5.67
N ASP A 178 19.18 2.28 -4.64
CA ASP A 178 19.89 1.01 -4.77
C ASP A 178 18.86 -0.12 -4.65
N PHE A 179 18.45 -0.67 -5.80
CA PHE A 179 17.46 -1.74 -5.93
C PHE A 179 17.93 -2.78 -6.95
N GLN A 180 18.01 -4.05 -6.56
CA GLN A 180 18.55 -5.14 -7.39
C GLN A 180 17.55 -6.29 -7.49
N PRO A 181 16.42 -6.09 -8.20
CA PRO A 181 15.41 -7.12 -8.34
C PRO A 181 15.94 -8.31 -9.15
N SER A 182 15.47 -9.51 -8.81
CA SER A 182 15.85 -10.73 -9.52
C SER A 182 15.07 -10.90 -10.82
N ARG A 183 13.78 -10.54 -10.80
CA ARG A 183 12.82 -10.68 -11.89
C ARG A 183 11.75 -9.61 -11.79
N TYR A 184 10.99 -9.42 -12.87
CA TYR A 184 9.82 -8.56 -12.86
C TYR A 184 8.64 -9.21 -13.59
N TYR A 185 7.44 -8.70 -13.33
CA TYR A 185 6.22 -9.03 -14.05
C TYR A 185 6.09 -8.11 -15.27
N PRO A 186 6.19 -8.62 -16.51
CA PRO A 186 5.89 -7.83 -17.69
C PRO A 186 4.46 -7.31 -17.64
N ARG A 187 4.22 -6.17 -18.28
CA ARG A 187 2.89 -5.59 -18.43
C ARG A 187 2.37 -5.78 -19.84
N ASP A 188 1.09 -6.07 -19.97
CA ASP A 188 0.41 -6.05 -21.27
C ASP A 188 0.02 -4.62 -21.69
N ALA A 189 -0.72 -4.49 -22.79
CA ALA A 189 -1.16 -3.22 -23.33
C ALA A 189 -2.09 -2.43 -22.37
N ASP A 190 -2.73 -3.10 -21.41
CA ASP A 190 -3.58 -2.47 -20.40
C ASP A 190 -2.76 -2.07 -19.15
N GLY A 191 -1.44 -2.30 -19.16
CA GLY A 191 -0.57 -2.02 -18.02
C GLY A 191 -0.70 -3.04 -16.89
N MET A 192 -1.26 -4.22 -17.16
CA MET A 192 -1.53 -5.25 -16.16
C MET A 192 -0.41 -6.29 -16.13
N ALA A 193 -0.05 -6.75 -14.93
CA ALA A 193 0.98 -7.76 -14.73
C ALA A 193 0.63 -9.08 -15.44
N THR A 194 1.65 -9.69 -16.05
CA THR A 194 1.53 -10.94 -16.81
C THR A 194 2.62 -11.93 -16.44
N LEU A 195 2.42 -13.17 -16.87
CA LEU A 195 3.39 -14.27 -16.79
C LEU A 195 3.76 -14.74 -18.20
N PRO A 196 4.95 -15.34 -18.39
CA PRO A 196 5.98 -15.59 -17.38
C PRO A 196 6.73 -14.32 -16.94
N LEU A 197 7.40 -14.39 -15.78
CA LEU A 197 8.32 -13.35 -15.35
C LEU A 197 9.42 -13.11 -16.39
N ALA A 198 10.07 -11.95 -16.38
CA ALA A 198 11.19 -11.62 -17.28
C ALA A 198 12.35 -10.92 -16.55
N GLU A 199 13.42 -10.61 -17.27
CA GLU A 199 14.57 -9.85 -16.75
C GLU A 199 14.19 -8.38 -16.50
N PRO A 200 14.56 -7.79 -15.35
CA PRO A 200 14.20 -6.40 -15.04
C PRO A 200 14.64 -5.41 -16.14
N PRO A 201 13.74 -4.56 -16.65
CA PRO A 201 14.10 -3.54 -17.63
C PRO A 201 14.88 -2.41 -16.97
N PRO A 202 15.59 -1.55 -17.74
CA PRO A 202 16.10 -0.29 -17.20
C PRO A 202 14.95 0.62 -16.74
N GLY A 203 15.21 1.47 -15.74
CA GLY A 203 14.24 2.46 -15.26
C GLY A 203 14.10 3.68 -16.18
N PRO A 204 13.22 4.65 -15.82
CA PRO A 204 12.37 4.65 -14.62
C PRO A 204 11.25 3.61 -14.70
N TRP A 205 10.81 3.13 -13.53
CA TRP A 205 9.87 2.01 -13.43
C TRP A 205 8.46 2.45 -13.03
N ASP A 206 7.50 1.61 -13.39
CA ASP A 206 6.14 1.52 -12.83
C ASP A 206 5.76 0.04 -12.82
N ASP A 207 6.61 -0.77 -12.20
CA ASP A 207 6.65 -2.21 -12.43
C ASP A 207 6.73 -2.98 -11.12
N CYS A 208 6.24 -4.22 -11.16
CA CYS A 208 6.29 -5.15 -10.02
C CYS A 208 7.47 -6.12 -10.18
N PHE A 209 8.26 -6.26 -9.13
CA PHE A 209 9.50 -7.02 -9.10
C PHE A 209 9.49 -8.09 -8.02
N ILE A 210 10.28 -9.14 -8.22
CA ILE A 210 10.65 -10.10 -7.17
C ILE A 210 12.00 -9.70 -6.59
N ASN A 211 12.03 -9.41 -5.30
CA ASN A 211 13.24 -8.97 -4.61
C ASN A 211 13.24 -9.41 -3.13
N GLU A 212 14.31 -10.12 -2.74
CA GLU A 212 14.54 -10.55 -1.35
C GLU A 212 15.63 -9.71 -0.65
N GLN A 213 16.31 -8.81 -1.38
CA GLN A 213 17.39 -7.99 -0.84
C GLN A 213 16.85 -6.67 -0.26
N PRO A 214 17.53 -6.06 0.72
CA PRO A 214 17.16 -4.72 1.18
C PRO A 214 17.20 -3.69 0.05
N VAL A 215 16.22 -2.78 0.00
CA VAL A 215 16.24 -1.61 -0.88
C VAL A 215 16.86 -0.44 -0.12
N VAL A 216 17.72 0.37 -0.75
CA VAL A 216 18.33 1.54 -0.09
C VAL A 216 18.00 2.82 -0.86
N LEU A 217 17.53 3.82 -0.12
CA LEU A 217 17.30 5.18 -0.60
C LEU A 217 18.33 6.12 0.01
N ALA A 218 19.05 6.88 -0.80
CA ALA A 218 19.93 7.95 -0.33
C ALA A 218 19.28 9.31 -0.53
N ARG A 219 19.32 10.17 0.49
CA ARG A 219 18.83 11.56 0.42
C ARG A 219 19.73 12.46 1.26
N GLY A 220 20.47 13.34 0.60
CA GLY A 220 21.55 14.12 1.20
C GLY A 220 22.56 13.20 1.91
N PRO A 221 22.91 13.46 3.18
CA PRO A 221 23.84 12.61 3.93
C PRO A 221 23.19 11.35 4.50
N GLN A 222 21.86 11.19 4.42
CA GLN A 222 21.14 10.09 5.06
C GLN A 222 20.95 8.91 4.10
N GLN A 223 21.03 7.70 4.64
CA GLN A 223 20.65 6.47 3.95
C GLN A 223 19.50 5.80 4.70
N LEU A 224 18.47 5.41 3.95
CA LEU A 224 17.31 4.70 4.43
C LEU A 224 17.27 3.30 3.82
N ARG A 225 17.40 2.30 4.68
CA ARG A 225 17.28 0.88 4.34
C ARG A 225 15.86 0.39 4.55
N LEU A 226 15.31 -0.23 3.52
CA LEU A 226 13.97 -0.79 3.45
C LEU A 226 14.06 -2.32 3.46
N THR A 227 13.30 -2.96 4.34
CA THR A 227 13.22 -4.43 4.46
C THR A 227 11.79 -4.84 4.77
N SER A 228 11.33 -5.97 4.25
CA SER A 228 9.96 -6.46 4.46
C SER A 228 9.93 -7.98 4.50
N SER A 229 8.86 -8.56 5.06
CA SER A 229 8.50 -9.97 4.84
C SER A 229 7.93 -10.24 3.45
N CYS A 230 7.59 -9.20 2.70
CA CYS A 230 7.10 -9.31 1.33
C CYS A 230 8.25 -9.53 0.34
N ASP A 231 7.99 -10.34 -0.68
CA ASP A 231 8.90 -10.67 -1.79
C ASP A 231 8.56 -9.91 -3.09
N HIS A 232 7.35 -9.36 -3.21
CA HIS A 232 6.96 -8.47 -4.30
C HIS A 232 7.20 -7.01 -3.93
N TRP A 233 7.82 -6.28 -4.86
CA TRP A 233 8.08 -4.85 -4.73
C TRP A 233 7.57 -4.14 -5.97
N VAL A 234 6.59 -3.24 -5.83
CA VAL A 234 6.29 -2.28 -6.90
C VAL A 234 7.20 -1.07 -6.72
N VAL A 235 7.89 -0.69 -7.80
CA VAL A 235 8.66 0.55 -7.83
C VAL A 235 8.08 1.47 -8.89
N TYR A 236 7.55 2.61 -8.43
CA TYR A 236 7.05 3.68 -9.28
C TYR A 236 7.98 4.90 -9.17
N ASP A 237 8.85 5.07 -10.16
CA ASP A 237 9.93 6.04 -10.17
C ASP A 237 9.81 7.10 -11.29
N GLN A 238 8.68 7.12 -12.00
CA GLN A 238 8.45 8.08 -13.09
C GLN A 238 8.26 9.54 -12.60
N PRO A 239 7.62 9.82 -11.46
CA PRO A 239 7.48 11.19 -10.98
C PRO A 239 8.83 11.83 -10.66
N ALA A 240 8.97 13.12 -11.00
CA ALA A 240 10.18 13.87 -10.70
C ALA A 240 10.34 14.21 -9.20
N HIS A 241 9.24 14.26 -8.46
CA HIS A 241 9.22 14.71 -7.06
C HIS A 241 9.22 13.57 -6.04
N ALA A 242 8.95 12.33 -6.47
CA ALA A 242 8.79 11.19 -5.59
C ALA A 242 9.13 9.86 -6.27
N THR A 243 9.39 8.85 -5.44
CA THR A 243 9.56 7.44 -5.82
C THR A 243 8.74 6.59 -4.86
N CYS A 244 7.87 5.72 -5.38
CA CYS A 244 7.20 4.72 -4.56
C CYS A 244 8.02 3.44 -4.53
N VAL A 245 8.23 2.89 -3.34
CA VAL A 245 8.92 1.60 -3.12
C VAL A 245 8.05 0.76 -2.22
N GLU A 246 7.24 -0.09 -2.85
CA GLU A 246 6.04 -0.67 -2.25
C GLU A 246 6.23 -2.17 -2.01
N PRO A 247 6.47 -2.62 -0.77
CA PRO A 247 6.42 -4.04 -0.46
C PRO A 247 4.96 -4.54 -0.45
N GLN A 248 4.71 -5.63 -1.17
CA GLN A 248 3.39 -6.25 -1.34
C GLN A 248 3.48 -7.77 -1.20
N SER A 249 2.48 -8.42 -0.61
CA SER A 249 2.46 -9.88 -0.40
C SER A 249 2.09 -10.68 -1.66
N GLY A 250 2.18 -10.05 -2.83
CA GLY A 250 1.74 -10.56 -4.11
C GLY A 250 1.77 -9.45 -5.17
N PRO A 251 1.77 -9.79 -6.47
CA PRO A 251 1.79 -8.80 -7.55
C PRO A 251 0.42 -8.11 -7.71
N PRO A 252 0.37 -6.97 -8.44
CA PRO A 252 -0.87 -6.52 -9.04
C PRO A 252 -1.55 -7.67 -9.80
N ASP A 253 -2.88 -7.73 -9.71
CA ASP A 253 -3.75 -8.76 -10.27
C ASP A 253 -3.58 -10.17 -9.68
N ALA A 254 -3.00 -10.29 -8.48
CA ALA A 254 -2.78 -11.57 -7.80
C ALA A 254 -4.03 -12.46 -7.71
N PHE A 255 -5.24 -11.88 -7.67
CA PHE A 255 -6.50 -12.62 -7.67
C PHE A 255 -6.69 -13.42 -8.97
N ASN A 256 -6.31 -12.86 -10.11
CA ASN A 256 -6.42 -13.50 -11.42
C ASN A 256 -5.16 -14.31 -11.79
N LEU A 257 -4.00 -13.92 -11.26
CA LEU A 257 -2.74 -14.67 -11.41
C LEU A 257 -2.65 -15.90 -10.50
N GLY A 258 -3.64 -16.11 -9.61
CA GLY A 258 -3.70 -17.26 -8.71
C GLY A 258 -2.65 -17.24 -7.60
N SER A 259 -2.08 -16.08 -7.30
CA SER A 259 -1.01 -15.90 -6.30
C SER A 259 -1.49 -15.20 -5.03
N ALA A 260 -2.75 -14.79 -4.95
CA ALA A 260 -3.31 -14.23 -3.74
C ALA A 260 -3.56 -15.31 -2.68
N GLN A 261 -3.38 -14.93 -1.41
CA GLN A 261 -3.63 -15.84 -0.30
C GLN A 261 -5.12 -16.08 -0.15
N GLN A 262 -5.54 -17.34 -0.13
CA GLN A 262 -6.89 -17.72 0.31
C GLN A 262 -6.90 -17.83 1.84
N LEU A 263 -7.73 -17.02 2.49
CA LEU A 263 -7.96 -17.05 3.93
C LEU A 263 -9.29 -17.76 4.21
N GLU A 264 -9.23 -18.84 4.96
CA GLU A 264 -10.42 -19.49 5.55
C GLU A 264 -11.00 -18.62 6.69
N PRO A 265 -12.27 -18.80 7.10
CA PRO A 265 -12.87 -18.04 8.19
C PRO A 265 -11.99 -18.03 9.46
N GLY A 266 -11.68 -16.84 9.97
CA GLY A 266 -10.79 -16.63 11.12
C GLY A 266 -9.28 -16.69 10.82
N ALA A 267 -8.87 -17.10 9.61
CA ALA A 267 -7.46 -17.08 9.22
C ALA A 267 -6.96 -15.65 8.98
N THR A 268 -5.67 -15.43 9.22
CA THR A 268 -5.01 -14.12 9.12
C THR A 268 -3.83 -14.17 8.15
N LEU A 269 -3.77 -13.20 7.24
CA LEU A 269 -2.54 -12.85 6.51
C LEU A 269 -1.88 -11.67 7.22
N SER A 270 -0.56 -11.71 7.40
CA SER A 270 0.21 -10.61 7.97
C SER A 270 1.55 -10.42 7.28
N ALA A 271 2.00 -9.18 7.20
CA ALA A 271 3.35 -8.82 6.78
C ALA A 271 3.92 -7.73 7.70
N TRP A 272 5.24 -7.55 7.63
CA TRP A 272 5.94 -6.43 8.24
C TRP A 272 6.77 -5.63 7.23
N TYR A 273 6.95 -4.35 7.50
CA TYR A 273 7.78 -3.43 6.74
C TYR A 273 8.61 -2.57 7.69
N ARG A 274 9.92 -2.48 7.43
CA ARG A 274 10.88 -1.78 8.27
C ARG A 274 11.70 -0.78 7.45
N LEU A 275 11.65 0.47 7.90
CA LEU A 275 12.44 1.61 7.44
C LEU A 275 13.52 1.84 8.50
N ALA A 276 14.80 1.82 8.14
CA ALA A 276 15.88 2.07 9.09
C ALA A 276 16.97 3.00 8.53
N TRP A 277 17.41 3.93 9.37
CA TRP A 277 18.45 4.89 9.04
C TRP A 277 19.79 4.41 9.58
N ASP A 278 20.78 4.37 8.68
CA ASP A 278 22.18 4.07 9.01
C ASP A 278 22.82 5.24 9.73
#